data_AF-A0A959LEL8-F1
#
_entry.id   AF-A0A959LEL8-F1
#
_cell.length_a   1.000
_cell.length_b   1.000
_cell.length_c   1.000
_cell.angle_alpha   90.00
_cell.angle_beta   90.00
_cell.angle_gamma   90.00
#
_symmetry.space_group_name_H-M   'P 1'
#
loop_
_entity.id
_entity.type
_entity.pdbx_description
1 polymer ?
#
loop_
_entity_poly.entity_id
_entity_poly.type
_entity_poly.pdbx_seq_one_letter_code
_entity_poly.pdbx_strand_id
1 'polypeptide(L)' 'MEAEAEGDFLDVLLYDRNQKWIPLMAKMMKKERVFFGVGAGHLAGAKGVVRLLEAEGYILKPVPVFP' A
#
# COMPACT_ATOMS: atom_id res chain seq x y z
N MET A 1 -20.27 2.56 -18.65
CA MET A 1 -21.05 1.97 -17.55
C MET A 1 -20.28 0.87 -16.83
N GLU A 2 -19.50 0.03 -17.53
CA GLU A 2 -18.63 -0.99 -16.90
C GLU A 2 -17.42 -0.42 -16.16
N ALA A 3 -16.77 0.62 -16.71
CA ALA A 3 -15.59 1.24 -16.10
C ALA A 3 -15.82 1.89 -14.72
N GLU A 4 -17.05 2.34 -14.43
CA GLU A 4 -17.37 2.93 -13.12
C GLU A 4 -17.63 1.85 -12.06
N ALA A 5 -18.24 0.73 -12.42
CA ALA A 5 -18.45 -0.41 -11.52
C ALA A 5 -17.13 -1.10 -11.14
N GLU A 6 -16.15 -1.17 -12.06
CA GLU A 6 -14.78 -1.62 -11.74
C GLU A 6 -14.03 -0.62 -10.85
N GLY A 7 -14.20 0.68 -11.09
CA GLY A 7 -13.63 1.75 -10.26
C GLY A 7 -14.09 1.66 -8.81
N ASP A 8 -15.40 1.55 -8.59
CA ASP A 8 -16.00 1.44 -7.25
C ASP A 8 -15.51 0.18 -6.51
N PHE A 9 -15.37 -0.95 -7.21
CA PHE A 9 -14.91 -2.19 -6.61
C PHE A 9 -13.43 -2.14 -6.19
N LEU A 10 -12.57 -1.55 -7.04
CA LEU A 10 -11.15 -1.35 -6.72
C LEU A 10 -10.95 -0.33 -5.60
N ASP A 11 -11.76 0.73 -5.59
CA ASP A 11 -11.75 1.74 -4.53
C ASP A 11 -12.06 1.11 -3.17
N VAL A 12 -13.13 0.33 -3.05
CA VAL A 12 -13.52 -0.30 -1.77
C VAL A 12 -12.56 -1.43 -1.35
N LEU A 13 -12.17 -2.31 -2.28
CA LEU A 13 -11.39 -3.50 -1.92
C LEU A 13 -9.90 -3.27 -1.75
N LEU A 14 -9.33 -2.27 -2.43
CA LEU A 14 -7.89 -2.06 -2.41
C LEU A 14 -7.55 -0.68 -1.87
N TYR A 15 -8.09 0.38 -2.47
CA TYR A 15 -7.59 1.72 -2.19
C TYR A 15 -8.00 2.26 -0.82
N ASP A 16 -9.24 2.02 -0.40
CA ASP A 16 -9.71 2.37 0.96
C ASP A 16 -8.93 1.61 2.03
N ARG A 17 -8.62 0.33 1.79
CA ARG A 17 -7.81 -0.48 2.71
C ARG A 17 -6.38 0.03 2.78
N ASN A 18 -5.78 0.34 1.64
CA ASN A 18 -4.44 0.93 1.58
C ASN A 18 -4.38 2.22 2.40
N GLN A 19 -5.30 3.17 2.17
CA GLN A 19 -5.36 4.43 2.92
C GLN A 19 -5.51 4.22 4.43
N LYS A 20 -6.37 3.27 4.85
CA LYS A 20 -6.56 2.94 6.27
C LYS A 20 -5.34 2.24 6.89
N TRP A 21 -4.56 1.51 6.11
CA TRP A 21 -3.37 0.80 6.61
C TRP A 21 -2.19 1.72 6.87
N ILE A 22 -1.98 2.74 6.05
CA ILE A 22 -0.77 3.58 6.11
C ILE A 22 -0.52 4.17 7.51
N PRO A 23 -1.52 4.78 8.22
CA PRO A 23 -1.31 5.26 9.58
C PRO A 23 -1.02 4.16 10.60
N LEU A 24 -1.62 2.97 10.43
CA LEU A 24 -1.40 1.81 11.30
C LEU A 24 0.02 1.26 11.11
N MET A 25 0.44 1.10 9.85
CA MET A 25 1.80 0.69 9.49
C MET A 25 2.81 1.68 10.08
N ALA A 26 2.58 2.98 9.92
CA ALA A 26 3.45 4.02 10.50
C ALA A 26 3.58 3.91 12.02
N LYS A 27 2.46 3.66 12.73
CA LYS A 27 2.47 3.44 14.18
C LYS A 27 3.23 2.18 14.59
N MET A 28 3.09 1.09 13.83
CA MET A 28 3.77 -0.18 14.11
C MET A 28 5.27 -0.08 13.84
N MET A 29 5.67 0.51 12.70
CA MET A 29 7.08 0.70 12.31
C MET A 29 7.86 1.61 13.25
N LYS A 30 7.19 2.54 13.96
CA LYS A 30 7.83 3.37 15.01
C LYS A 30 8.19 2.59 16.27
N LYS A 31 7.55 1.42 16.50
CA LYS A 31 7.77 0.62 17.70
C LYS A 31 8.83 -0.45 17.50
N GLU A 32 8.79 -1.13 16.37
CA GLU A 32 9.66 -2.26 16.08
C GLU A 32 9.82 -2.51 14.58
N ARG A 33 10.69 -3.46 14.23
CA ARG A 33 10.84 -3.93 12.85
C ARG A 33 9.65 -4.82 12.49
N VAL A 34 8.92 -4.47 11.43
CA VAL A 34 7.70 -5.16 11.04
C VAL A 34 7.80 -5.62 9.59
N PHE A 35 7.36 -6.86 9.33
CA PHE A 35 7.17 -7.38 7.99
C PHE A 35 5.68 -7.35 7.62
N PHE A 36 5.33 -6.68 6.52
CA PHE A 36 3.96 -6.60 6.02
C PHE A 36 3.81 -7.45 4.76
N GLY A 37 3.02 -8.53 4.85
CA GLY A 37 2.63 -9.32 3.68
C GLY A 37 1.33 -8.78 3.08
N VAL A 38 1.33 -8.46 1.78
CA VAL A 38 0.14 -8.00 1.04
C VAL A 38 0.04 -8.70 -0.31
N GLY A 39 -1.18 -8.84 -0.84
CA GLY A 39 -1.39 -9.31 -2.21
C GLY A 39 -0.94 -8.29 -3.25
N ALA A 40 -0.51 -8.75 -4.44
CA ALA A 40 0.07 -7.91 -5.48
C ALA A 40 -0.82 -6.72 -5.91
N GLY A 41 -2.15 -6.88 -5.87
CA GLY A 41 -3.10 -5.81 -6.19
C GLY A 41 -2.97 -4.58 -5.30
N HIS A 42 -2.48 -4.71 -4.07
CA HIS A 42 -2.28 -3.58 -3.15
C HIS A 42 -1.08 -2.68 -3.53
N LEU A 43 -0.21 -3.13 -4.43
CA LEU A 43 1.04 -2.43 -4.74
C LEU A 43 0.95 -1.50 -5.96
N ALA A 44 -0.01 -1.74 -6.86
CA ALA A 44 -0.07 -1.06 -8.15
C ALA A 44 -0.66 0.36 -8.08
N GLY A 45 -0.17 1.24 -8.96
CA GLY A 45 -0.75 2.56 -9.20
C GLY A 45 -0.47 3.61 -8.12
N ALA A 46 -1.02 4.81 -8.30
CA ALA A 46 -0.80 5.96 -7.43
C ALA A 46 -1.39 5.79 -6.02
N LYS A 47 -2.44 4.96 -5.88
CA LYS A 47 -3.08 4.61 -4.61
C LYS A 47 -2.54 3.30 -4.00
N GLY A 48 -1.45 2.76 -4.55
CA GLY A 48 -0.76 1.57 -4.04
C GLY A 48 0.04 1.86 -2.77
N VAL A 49 0.25 0.84 -1.94
CA VAL A 49 0.93 0.97 -0.63
C VAL A 49 2.31 1.62 -0.75
N VAL A 50 3.10 1.26 -1.77
CA VAL A 50 4.44 1.82 -2.01
C VAL A 50 4.37 3.35 -2.19
N ARG A 51 3.48 3.82 -3.06
CA ARG A 51 3.32 5.25 -3.36
C ARG A 51 2.80 6.04 -2.18
N LEU A 52 1.88 5.45 -1.41
CA LEU A 52 1.34 6.11 -0.21
C LEU A 52 2.39 6.22 0.90
N LEU A 53 3.24 5.20 1.08
CA LEU A 53 4.36 5.30 2.02
C LEU A 53 5.38 6.35 1.59
N GLU A 54 5.72 6.43 0.30
CA GLU A 54 6.57 7.51 -0.24
C GLU A 54 5.96 8.89 0.04
N ALA A 55 4.64 9.05 -0.14
CA ALA A 55 3.92 10.30 0.12
C ALA A 55 3.91 10.70 1.60
N GLU A 56 3.91 9.73 2.52
CA GLU A 56 4.10 9.97 3.97
C GLU A 56 5.55 10.29 4.35
N GLY A 57 6.47 10.38 3.38
CA GLY A 57 7.88 10.73 3.61
C GLY A 57 8.79 9.56 3.94
N TYR A 58 8.33 8.32 3.75
CA TYR A 58 9.20 7.15 3.91
C TYR A 58 10.17 7.00 2.73
N ILE A 59 11.42 6.66 3.03
CA ILE A 59 12.41 6.26 2.02
C ILE A 59 12.37 4.75 1.86
N LEU A 60 11.85 4.28 0.73
CA LEU A 60 11.75 2.86 0.42
C LEU A 60 12.99 2.40 -0.33
N LYS A 61 13.52 1.23 0.07
CA LYS A 61 14.65 0.57 -0.61
C LYS A 61 14.21 -0.83 -1.03
N PRO A 62 14.26 -1.17 -2.33
CA PRO A 62 14.06 -2.54 -2.78
C PRO A 62 15.05 -3.46 -2.08
N VAL A 63 14.58 -4.60 -1.60
CA VAL A 63 15.46 -5.68 -1.10
C VAL A 63 15.68 -6.64 -2.26
N PRO A 64 16.91 -6.75 -2.80
CA PRO A 64 17.20 -7.68 -3.87
C PRO A 64 16.93 -9.11 -3.41
N VAL A 65 16.24 -9.88 -4.25
CA VAL A 65 15.96 -11.31 -3.98
C VAL A 65 16.99 -12.21 -4.67
N PHE A 66 17.90 -11.61 -5.45
CA PHE A 66 18.99 -12.29 -6.14
C PHE A 66 20.34 -11.62 -5.79
N PRO A 67 21.43 -12.42 -5.65
CA PRO A 67 22.77 -11.92 -5.38
C PRO A 67 23.39 -11.17 -6.55
#